data_AF-A0A0F9EP75-F1
#
_entry.id   AF-A0A0F9EP75-F1
#
_cell.length_a   1.000
_cell.length_b   1.000
_cell.length_c   1.000
_cell.angle_alpha   90.00
_cell.angle_beta   90.00
_cell.angle_gamma   90.00
#
_symmetry.space_group_name_H-M   'P 1'
#
loop_
_entity.id
_entity.type
_entity.pdbx_description
1 polymer ?
#
loop_
_entity_poly.entity_id
_entity_poly.type
_entity_poly.pdbx_seq_one_letter_code
_entity_poly.pdbx_strand_id
1 'polypeptide(L)'
;MRAWIFAPVLWLFTLPAWADARMTVLVDLLELRQAAAILTEEGRAHADALNQDMLGGQGGPGWQIQVDSIHDADRMVEMVRRALEETMQPAEVESAIAFYASDLGGRIIALENAARAAISEREVEQIARANYGVLAGDDDPRIALVGRLIDAAVMVDRNVSTALNSNYQFLRGMRDGGAL
;
A
#
# COMPACT_ATOMS: atom_id res chain seq x y z
N MET A 1 52.74 -32.72 -7.24
CA MET A 1 51.77 -31.92 -8.03
C MET A 1 50.43 -31.91 -7.29
N ARG A 2 50.17 -30.93 -6.42
CA ARG A 2 48.86 -30.78 -5.76
C ARG A 2 48.65 -29.34 -5.28
N ALA A 3 48.05 -28.55 -6.14
CA ALA A 3 47.03 -27.56 -5.81
C ALA A 3 46.04 -27.69 -6.97
N TRP A 4 44.73 -27.78 -6.77
CA TRP A 4 43.85 -26.63 -6.91
C TRP A 4 42.42 -27.19 -6.85
N ILE A 5 41.74 -27.20 -5.69
CA ILE A 5 40.26 -27.28 -5.64
C ILE A 5 39.81 -26.62 -4.33
N PHE A 6 39.56 -25.31 -4.34
CA PHE A 6 38.88 -24.63 -3.22
C PHE A 6 37.84 -23.59 -3.66
N ALA A 7 37.37 -23.62 -4.91
CA ALA A 7 36.50 -22.56 -5.44
C ALA A 7 35.20 -23.03 -6.12
N PRO A 8 34.30 -23.79 -5.44
CA PRO A 8 32.89 -23.69 -5.83
C PRO A 8 31.88 -23.50 -4.69
N VAL A 9 32.29 -23.38 -3.42
CA VAL A 9 31.31 -23.30 -2.31
C VAL A 9 30.77 -21.88 -2.07
N LEU A 10 31.42 -20.84 -2.58
CA LEU A 10 31.05 -19.44 -2.30
C LEU A 10 29.89 -18.90 -3.16
N TRP A 11 29.39 -19.65 -4.16
CA TRP A 11 28.34 -19.17 -5.08
C TRP A 11 26.91 -19.55 -4.66
N LEU A 12 26.75 -20.45 -3.68
CA LEU A 12 25.43 -20.90 -3.22
C LEU A 12 24.83 -20.04 -2.10
N PHE A 13 25.63 -19.22 -1.42
CA PHE A 13 25.14 -18.28 -0.40
C PHE A 13 24.88 -16.87 -0.93
N THR A 14 25.33 -16.54 -2.14
CA THR A 14 25.16 -15.19 -2.71
C THR A 14 23.78 -14.97 -3.30
N LEU A 15 23.10 -16.02 -3.77
CA LEU A 15 21.77 -15.93 -4.38
C LEU A 15 20.67 -15.43 -3.42
N PRO A 16 20.51 -15.98 -2.20
CA PRO A 16 19.50 -15.47 -1.27
C PRO A 16 19.82 -14.04 -0.81
N ALA A 17 21.11 -13.72 -0.59
CA ALA A 17 21.53 -12.38 -0.19
C ALA A 17 21.33 -11.33 -1.31
N TRP A 18 21.51 -11.73 -2.57
CA TRP A 18 21.26 -10.85 -3.72
C TRP A 18 19.77 -10.60 -3.94
N ALA A 19 18.93 -11.63 -3.87
CA ALA A 19 17.48 -11.47 -4.00
C ALA A 19 16.91 -10.54 -2.93
N ASP A 20 17.37 -10.69 -1.68
CA ASP A 20 17.00 -9.83 -0.55
C ASP A 20 17.43 -8.36 -0.76
N ALA A 21 18.64 -8.14 -1.29
CA ALA A 21 19.10 -6.80 -1.62
C ALA A 21 18.30 -6.14 -2.77
N ARG A 22 17.93 -6.90 -3.81
CA ARG A 22 17.12 -6.36 -4.92
C ARG A 22 15.69 -6.06 -4.49
N MET A 23 15.10 -6.92 -3.65
CA MET A 23 13.79 -6.64 -3.07
C MET A 23 13.81 -5.36 -2.23
N THR A 24 14.85 -5.15 -1.42
CA THR A 24 15.04 -3.91 -0.66
C THR A 24 15.06 -2.68 -1.58
N VAL A 25 15.79 -2.75 -2.70
CA VAL A 25 15.81 -1.67 -3.71
C VAL A 25 14.41 -1.41 -4.28
N LEU A 26 13.65 -2.45 -4.61
CA LEU A 26 12.29 -2.30 -5.11
C LEU A 26 11.37 -1.64 -4.06
N VAL A 27 11.44 -2.08 -2.81
CA VAL A 27 10.67 -1.50 -1.69
C VAL A 27 10.96 0.00 -1.53
N ASP A 28 12.21 0.41 -1.65
CA ASP A 28 12.61 1.81 -1.55
C ASP A 28 12.14 2.62 -2.78
N LEU A 29 12.25 2.07 -4.00
CA LEU A 29 11.78 2.73 -5.24
C LEU A 29 10.25 2.91 -5.29
N LEU A 30 9.51 2.00 -4.66
CA LEU A 30 8.06 2.09 -4.50
C LEU A 30 7.64 3.06 -3.37
N GLU A 31 8.60 3.68 -2.69
CA GLU A 31 8.38 4.61 -1.58
C GLU A 31 7.44 4.05 -0.49
N LEU A 32 7.54 2.74 -0.21
CA LEU A 32 6.57 2.06 0.67
C LEU A 32 6.56 2.60 2.10
N ARG A 33 7.67 3.18 2.59
CA ARG A 33 7.69 3.85 3.89
C ARG A 33 6.80 5.09 3.92
N GLN A 34 6.78 5.87 2.84
CA GLN A 34 5.89 7.03 2.74
C GLN A 34 4.44 6.58 2.66
N ALA A 35 4.16 5.59 1.81
CA ALA A 35 2.82 5.02 1.70
C ALA A 35 2.32 4.48 3.06
N ALA A 36 3.16 3.74 3.78
CA ALA A 36 2.84 3.22 5.11
C ALA A 36 2.59 4.34 6.12
N ALA A 37 3.39 5.42 6.12
CA ALA A 37 3.14 6.56 7.00
C ALA A 37 1.78 7.24 6.73
N ILE A 38 1.41 7.40 5.46
CA ILE A 38 0.09 7.93 5.07
C ILE A 38 -1.03 7.01 5.57
N LEU A 39 -0.91 5.70 5.32
CA LEU A 39 -1.92 4.71 5.75
C LEU A 39 -2.03 4.59 7.26
N THR A 40 -0.93 4.77 8.00
CA THR A 40 -0.92 4.81 9.45
C THR A 40 -1.73 6.00 9.97
N GLU A 41 -1.55 7.18 9.40
CA GLU A 41 -2.29 8.38 9.79
C GLU A 41 -3.78 8.22 9.50
N GLU A 42 -4.12 7.74 8.30
CA GLU A 42 -5.51 7.44 7.92
C GLU A 42 -6.16 6.42 8.87
N GLY A 43 -5.42 5.37 9.21
CA GLY A 43 -5.86 4.32 10.13
C GLY A 43 -6.14 4.86 11.53
N ARG A 44 -5.26 5.70 12.07
CA ARG A 44 -5.45 6.37 13.37
C ARG A 44 -6.65 7.31 13.35
N ALA A 45 -6.78 8.15 12.33
CA ALA A 45 -7.92 9.05 12.19
C ALA A 45 -9.25 8.27 12.12
N HIS A 46 -9.28 7.14 11.42
CA HIS A 46 -10.45 6.27 11.38
C HIS A 46 -10.73 5.60 12.73
N ALA A 47 -9.70 5.13 13.43
CA ALA A 47 -9.83 4.54 14.75
C ALA A 47 -10.34 5.56 15.79
N ASP A 48 -9.93 6.82 15.69
CA ASP A 48 -10.45 7.89 16.54
C ASP A 48 -11.95 8.12 16.31
N ALA A 49 -12.39 8.12 15.04
CA ALA A 49 -13.81 8.20 14.72
C ALA A 49 -14.60 7.01 15.32
N LEU A 50 -14.07 5.78 15.19
CA LEU A 50 -14.70 4.60 15.79
C LEU A 50 -14.76 4.67 17.32
N ASN A 51 -13.71 5.16 17.98
CA ASN A 51 -13.70 5.35 19.43
C ASN A 51 -14.80 6.34 19.86
N GLN A 52 -14.99 7.44 19.12
CA GLN A 52 -16.07 8.39 19.40
C GLN A 52 -17.44 7.75 19.18
N ASP A 53 -17.65 7.15 18.01
CA ASP A 53 -18.97 6.69 17.57
C ASP A 53 -19.45 5.44 18.34
N MET A 54 -18.53 4.54 18.70
CA MET A 54 -18.88 3.25 19.29
C MET A 54 -18.59 3.14 20.79
N LEU A 55 -17.57 3.85 21.28
CA LEU A 55 -17.12 3.78 22.66
C LEU A 55 -17.36 5.10 23.42
N GLY A 56 -17.96 6.11 22.79
CA GLY A 56 -18.18 7.43 23.39
C GLY A 56 -16.88 8.12 23.80
N GLY A 57 -15.79 7.84 23.09
CA GLY A 57 -14.45 8.35 23.39
C GLY A 57 -13.76 7.65 24.57
N GLN A 58 -14.33 6.56 25.11
CA GLN A 58 -13.85 5.92 26.34
C GLN A 58 -12.88 4.75 26.12
N GLY A 59 -12.37 4.54 24.90
CA GLY A 59 -11.43 3.46 24.59
C GLY A 59 -10.14 3.49 25.43
N GLY A 60 -9.70 4.68 25.85
CA GLY A 60 -8.57 4.85 26.77
C GLY A 60 -7.23 4.31 26.25
N PRO A 61 -6.24 4.09 27.14
CA PRO A 61 -4.90 3.65 26.75
C PRO A 61 -4.86 2.28 26.06
N GLY A 62 -5.76 1.37 26.45
CA GLY A 62 -5.82 0.03 25.86
C GLY A 62 -6.20 0.07 24.38
N TRP A 63 -7.16 0.92 23.99
CA TRP A 63 -7.51 1.17 22.61
C TRP A 63 -6.31 1.71 21.81
N GLN A 64 -5.66 2.75 22.33
CA GLN A 64 -4.55 3.39 21.64
C GLN A 64 -3.38 2.42 21.36
N ILE A 65 -3.03 1.59 22.35
CA ILE A 65 -1.98 0.56 22.17
C ILE A 65 -2.32 -0.40 21.03
N GLN A 66 -3.59 -0.79 20.90
CA GLN A 66 -4.02 -1.69 19.82
C GLN A 66 -3.98 -0.99 18.46
N VAL A 67 -4.49 0.24 18.37
CA VAL A 67 -4.46 1.05 17.14
C VAL A 67 -3.02 1.23 16.66
N ASP A 68 -2.11 1.61 17.56
CA ASP A 68 -0.69 1.79 17.21
C ASP A 68 -0.04 0.48 16.78
N SER A 69 -0.39 -0.65 17.41
CA SER A 69 0.13 -1.96 17.00
C SER A 69 -0.41 -2.44 15.65
N ILE A 70 -1.66 -2.11 15.30
CA ILE A 70 -2.31 -2.48 14.04
C ILE A 70 -1.77 -1.61 12.90
N HIS A 71 -1.58 -0.32 13.16
CA HIS A 71 -1.15 0.66 12.18
C HIS A 71 0.36 0.94 12.22
N ASP A 72 1.17 0.00 12.70
CA ASP A 72 2.63 0.12 12.70
C ASP A 72 3.19 0.15 11.27
N ALA A 73 3.83 1.27 10.90
CA ALA A 73 4.28 1.51 9.54
C ALA A 73 5.37 0.53 9.08
N ASP A 74 6.33 0.20 9.95
CA ASP A 74 7.40 -0.73 9.64
C ASP A 74 6.86 -2.14 9.38
N ARG A 75 5.88 -2.56 10.19
CA ARG A 75 5.15 -3.82 9.98
C ARG A 75 4.39 -3.81 8.65
N MET A 76 3.75 -2.70 8.27
CA MET A 76 3.09 -2.60 6.96
C MET A 76 4.08 -2.79 5.81
N VAL A 77 5.21 -2.09 5.83
CA VAL A 77 6.26 -2.22 4.80
C VAL A 77 6.76 -3.66 4.73
N GLU A 78 7.03 -4.27 5.88
CA GLU A 78 7.52 -5.65 5.97
C GLU A 78 6.49 -6.67 5.44
N MET A 79 5.19 -6.48 5.72
CA MET A 79 4.13 -7.32 5.17
C MET A 79 4.09 -7.24 3.64
N VAL A 80 4.19 -6.04 3.07
CA VAL A 80 4.21 -5.85 1.61
C VAL A 80 5.49 -6.45 1.02
N ARG A 81 6.65 -6.22 1.64
CA ARG A 81 7.93 -6.81 1.21
C ARG A 81 7.83 -8.33 1.08
N ARG A 82 7.34 -9.01 2.12
CA ARG A 82 7.16 -10.47 2.10
C ARG A 82 6.19 -10.93 1.03
N ALA A 83 5.07 -10.22 0.87
CA ALA A 83 4.11 -10.55 -0.18
C ALA A 83 4.74 -10.44 -1.58
N LEU A 84 5.57 -9.43 -1.83
CA LEU A 84 6.32 -9.30 -3.08
C LEU A 84 7.35 -10.43 -3.25
N GLU A 85 8.06 -10.82 -2.19
CA GLU A 85 9.00 -11.95 -2.22
C GLU A 85 8.34 -13.29 -2.54
N GLU A 86 7.13 -13.51 -2.01
CA GLU A 86 6.37 -14.74 -2.22
C GLU A 86 5.74 -14.82 -3.62
N THR A 87 5.40 -13.67 -4.20
CA THR A 87 4.58 -13.61 -5.43
C THR A 87 5.35 -13.26 -6.69
N MET A 88 6.50 -12.59 -6.57
CA MET A 88 7.28 -12.13 -7.73
C MET A 88 8.46 -13.04 -8.03
N GLN A 89 8.67 -13.31 -9.31
CA GLN A 89 9.88 -13.93 -9.81
C GLN A 89 11.03 -12.92 -9.91
N PRO A 90 12.30 -13.36 -9.82
CA PRO A 90 13.45 -12.45 -9.91
C PRO A 90 13.44 -11.54 -11.15
N ALA A 91 13.01 -12.06 -12.31
CA ALA A 91 12.93 -11.25 -13.54
C ALA A 91 11.86 -10.15 -13.48
N GLU A 92 10.77 -10.37 -12.75
CA GLU A 92 9.71 -9.38 -12.53
C GLU A 92 10.20 -8.27 -11.58
N VAL A 93 10.94 -8.64 -10.53
CA VAL A 93 11.58 -7.69 -9.62
C VAL A 93 12.55 -6.78 -10.40
N GLU A 94 13.40 -7.35 -11.25
CA GLU A 94 14.31 -6.57 -12.09
C GLU A 94 13.58 -5.62 -13.06
N SER A 95 12.49 -6.10 -13.66
CA SER A 95 11.68 -5.29 -14.57
C SER A 95 10.98 -4.13 -13.85
N ALA A 96 10.46 -4.39 -12.65
CA ALA A 96 9.85 -3.37 -11.80
C ALA A 96 10.90 -2.33 -11.36
N ILE A 97 12.08 -2.77 -10.92
CA ILE A 97 13.19 -1.86 -10.57
C ILE A 97 13.57 -0.99 -11.77
N ALA A 98 13.73 -1.58 -12.96
CA ALA A 98 14.09 -0.83 -14.16
C ALA A 98 13.05 0.25 -14.51
N PHE A 99 11.76 -0.04 -14.31
CA PHE A 99 10.69 0.93 -14.54
C PHE A 99 10.66 2.03 -13.47
N TYR A 100 10.62 1.66 -12.18
CA TYR A 100 10.49 2.62 -11.09
C TYR A 100 11.75 3.46 -10.85
N ALA A 101 12.92 2.98 -11.27
CA ALA A 101 14.15 3.78 -11.29
C ALA A 101 14.19 4.81 -12.45
N SER A 102 13.26 4.75 -13.41
CA SER A 102 13.17 5.76 -14.48
C SER A 102 12.52 7.05 -13.97
N ASP A 103 12.78 8.17 -14.66
CA ASP A 103 12.16 9.46 -14.35
C ASP A 103 10.62 9.38 -14.35
N LEU A 104 10.04 8.59 -15.26
CA LEU A 104 8.60 8.40 -15.33
C LEU A 104 8.08 7.58 -14.14
N GLY A 105 8.73 6.46 -13.83
CA GLY A 105 8.32 5.58 -12.74
C GLY A 105 8.40 6.26 -11.38
N GLY A 106 9.51 6.95 -11.10
CA GLY A 106 9.67 7.73 -9.87
C GLY A 106 8.64 8.86 -9.76
N ARG A 107 8.35 9.55 -10.88
CA ARG A 107 7.30 10.59 -10.89
C ARG A 107 5.90 10.02 -10.63
N ILE A 108 5.60 8.82 -11.12
CA ILE A 108 4.31 8.16 -10.88
C ILE A 108 4.14 7.88 -9.38
N ILE A 109 5.09 7.19 -8.75
CA ILE A 109 5.01 6.85 -7.32
C ILE A 109 4.90 8.11 -6.45
N ALA A 110 5.71 9.13 -6.73
CA ALA A 110 5.65 10.39 -6.00
C ALA A 110 4.27 11.07 -6.13
N LEU A 111 3.66 11.04 -7.32
CA LEU A 111 2.31 11.59 -7.54
C LEU A 111 1.22 10.72 -6.90
N GLU A 112 1.38 9.40 -6.85
CA GLU A 112 0.43 8.49 -6.17
C GLU A 112 0.40 8.75 -4.67
N ASN A 113 1.57 8.82 -4.02
CA ASN A 113 1.68 9.17 -2.60
C ASN A 113 1.15 10.58 -2.31
N ALA A 114 1.49 11.56 -3.15
CA ALA A 114 1.00 12.92 -3.00
C ALA A 114 -0.53 13.01 -3.18
N ALA A 115 -1.10 12.29 -4.15
CA ALA A 115 -2.53 12.24 -4.37
C ALA A 115 -3.25 11.56 -3.18
N ARG A 116 -2.70 10.47 -2.64
CA ARG A 116 -3.27 9.79 -1.47
C ARG A 116 -3.25 10.69 -0.23
N ALA A 117 -2.13 11.35 0.04
CA ALA A 117 -2.03 12.29 1.14
C ALA A 117 -2.98 13.48 0.96
N ALA A 118 -3.15 14.00 -0.26
CA ALA A 118 -4.01 15.15 -0.51
C ALA A 118 -5.51 14.80 -0.46
N ILE A 119 -5.93 13.63 -0.93
CA ILE A 119 -7.35 13.26 -0.99
C ILE A 119 -7.97 12.98 0.39
N SER A 120 -7.15 12.80 1.44
CA SER A 120 -7.64 12.71 2.82
C SER A 120 -8.19 14.05 3.33
N GLU A 121 -7.79 15.17 2.73
CA GLU A 121 -8.31 16.49 3.03
C GLU A 121 -9.68 16.69 2.36
N ARG A 122 -10.71 16.90 3.18
CA ARG A 122 -12.10 17.02 2.71
C ARG A 122 -12.30 18.10 1.65
N GLU A 123 -11.56 19.20 1.73
CA GLU A 123 -11.65 20.29 0.75
C GLU A 123 -11.08 19.85 -0.62
N VAL A 124 -9.94 19.15 -0.61
CA VAL A 124 -9.32 18.62 -1.84
C VAL A 124 -10.25 17.62 -2.52
N GLU A 125 -10.86 16.72 -1.75
CA GLU A 125 -11.82 15.75 -2.29
C GLU A 125 -13.04 16.45 -2.93
N GLN A 126 -13.58 17.48 -2.27
CA GLN A 126 -14.70 18.25 -2.80
C GLN A 126 -14.35 18.96 -4.11
N ILE A 127 -13.16 19.57 -4.19
CA ILE A 127 -12.66 20.21 -5.41
C ILE A 127 -12.48 19.16 -6.53
N ALA A 128 -11.90 18.01 -6.22
CA ALA A 128 -11.72 16.93 -7.19
C ALA A 128 -13.06 16.44 -7.75
N ARG A 129 -14.07 16.26 -6.90
CA ARG A 129 -15.44 15.89 -7.30
C ARG A 129 -16.10 16.95 -8.17
N ALA A 130 -15.97 18.23 -7.80
CA ALA A 130 -16.53 19.33 -8.58
C ALA A 130 -15.89 19.40 -9.98
N ASN A 131 -14.56 19.30 -10.06
CA ASN A 131 -13.82 19.30 -11.33
C ASN A 131 -14.21 18.11 -12.20
N TYR A 132 -14.35 16.92 -11.62
CA TYR A 132 -14.86 15.76 -12.35
C TYR A 132 -16.27 16.02 -12.90
N GLY A 133 -17.17 16.60 -12.11
CA GLY A 133 -18.54 16.93 -12.53
C GLY A 133 -18.61 17.90 -13.72
N VAL A 134 -17.64 18.82 -13.85
CA VAL A 134 -17.52 19.71 -15.02
C VAL A 134 -17.03 18.94 -16.24
N LEU A 135 -16.02 18.08 -16.10
CA LEU A 135 -15.35 17.43 -17.23
C LEU A 135 -16.08 16.19 -17.77
N ALA A 136 -16.88 15.51 -16.94
CA ALA A 136 -17.52 14.24 -17.30
C ALA A 136 -18.53 14.34 -18.45
N GLY A 137 -19.00 15.55 -18.80
CA GLY A 137 -19.94 15.79 -19.90
C GLY A 137 -19.31 16.14 -21.25
N ASP A 138 -18.00 16.40 -21.30
CA ASP A 138 -17.34 17.09 -22.42
C ASP A 138 -16.38 16.19 -23.25
N ASP A 139 -16.50 14.86 -23.15
CA ASP A 139 -15.58 13.88 -23.80
C ASP A 139 -14.09 14.18 -23.52
N ASP A 140 -13.78 14.62 -22.30
CA ASP A 140 -12.44 15.07 -21.94
C ASP A 140 -11.40 13.92 -22.06
N PRO A 141 -10.30 14.10 -22.82
CA PRO A 141 -9.30 13.05 -23.05
C PRO A 141 -8.64 12.52 -21.77
N ARG A 142 -8.54 13.35 -20.72
CA ARG A 142 -8.00 12.95 -19.41
C ARG A 142 -8.98 12.04 -18.69
N ILE A 143 -10.26 12.34 -18.70
CA ILE A 143 -11.30 11.48 -18.11
C ILE A 143 -11.31 10.12 -18.81
N ALA A 144 -11.22 10.10 -20.15
CA ALA A 144 -11.12 8.85 -20.90
C ALA A 144 -9.85 8.05 -20.55
N LEU A 145 -8.71 8.72 -20.29
CA LEU A 145 -7.48 8.06 -19.84
C LEU A 145 -7.63 7.47 -18.43
N VAL A 146 -8.20 8.22 -17.48
CA VAL A 146 -8.46 7.73 -16.11
C VAL A 146 -9.41 6.54 -16.15
N GLY A 147 -10.47 6.58 -16.98
CA GLY A 147 -11.38 5.45 -17.17
C GLY A 147 -10.66 4.19 -17.62
N ARG A 148 -9.78 4.29 -18.63
CA ARG A 148 -8.97 3.13 -19.07
C ARG A 148 -8.05 2.58 -17.98
N LEU A 149 -7.49 3.44 -17.13
CA LEU A 149 -6.68 3.00 -15.99
C LEU A 149 -7.53 2.26 -14.95
N ILE A 150 -8.72 2.77 -14.63
CA ILE A 150 -9.68 2.13 -13.73
C ILE A 150 -10.06 0.74 -14.24
N ASP A 151 -10.36 0.62 -15.54
CA ASP A 151 -10.75 -0.65 -16.17
C ASP A 151 -9.57 -1.64 -16.22
N ALA A 152 -8.40 -1.19 -16.68
CA ALA A 152 -7.22 -2.05 -16.81
C ALA A 152 -6.73 -2.60 -15.46
N ALA A 153 -6.84 -1.81 -14.39
CA ALA A 153 -6.48 -2.23 -13.04
C ALA A 153 -7.64 -2.87 -12.27
N VAL A 154 -8.82 -3.01 -12.90
CA VAL A 154 -10.04 -3.60 -12.32
C VAL A 154 -10.35 -2.98 -10.95
N MET A 155 -10.22 -1.65 -10.86
CA MET A 155 -10.19 -0.95 -9.58
C MET A 155 -11.54 -1.01 -8.86
N VAL A 156 -12.65 -0.94 -9.58
CA VAL A 156 -13.99 -0.96 -8.97
C VAL A 156 -14.23 -2.29 -8.26
N ASP A 157 -14.09 -3.43 -8.96
CA ASP A 157 -14.36 -4.74 -8.38
C ASP A 157 -13.42 -5.07 -7.22
N ARG A 158 -12.13 -4.69 -7.33
CA ARG A 158 -11.15 -4.85 -6.24
C ARG A 158 -11.53 -4.03 -5.02
N ASN A 159 -11.88 -2.75 -5.18
CA ASN A 159 -12.26 -1.90 -4.05
C ASN A 159 -13.57 -2.37 -3.41
N VAL A 160 -14.57 -2.78 -4.20
CA VAL A 160 -15.83 -3.32 -3.67
C VAL A 160 -15.59 -4.60 -2.89
N SER A 161 -14.85 -5.56 -3.45
CA SER A 161 -14.58 -6.83 -2.79
C SER A 161 -13.80 -6.65 -1.50
N THR A 162 -12.77 -5.80 -1.51
CA THR A 162 -11.99 -5.47 -0.31
C THR A 162 -12.86 -4.80 0.75
N ALA A 163 -13.68 -3.81 0.38
CA ALA A 163 -14.54 -3.12 1.34
C ALA A 163 -15.57 -4.06 1.99
N LEU A 164 -16.19 -4.94 1.20
CA LEU A 164 -17.16 -5.93 1.71
C LEU A 164 -16.49 -6.94 2.64
N ASN A 165 -15.30 -7.43 2.28
CA ASN A 165 -14.54 -8.35 3.14
C ASN A 165 -14.11 -7.66 4.45
N SER A 166 -13.62 -6.42 4.39
CA SER A 166 -13.28 -5.64 5.59
C SER A 166 -14.48 -5.45 6.51
N ASN A 167 -15.64 -5.08 5.95
CA ASN A 167 -16.87 -4.93 6.73
C ASN A 167 -17.33 -6.27 7.35
N TYR A 168 -17.25 -7.37 6.61
CA TYR A 168 -17.57 -8.70 7.14
C TYR A 168 -16.66 -9.07 8.32
N GLN A 169 -15.34 -8.87 8.20
CA GLN A 169 -14.41 -9.17 9.30
C GLN A 169 -14.62 -8.25 10.49
N PHE A 170 -14.95 -6.98 10.27
CA PHE A 170 -15.29 -6.05 11.34
C PHE A 170 -16.53 -6.50 12.11
N LEU A 171 -17.63 -6.83 11.42
CA LEU A 171 -18.85 -7.36 12.04
C LEU A 171 -18.59 -8.67 12.81
N ARG A 172 -17.78 -9.56 12.23
CA ARG A 172 -17.35 -10.79 12.91
C ARG A 172 -16.58 -10.47 14.19
N GLY A 173 -15.64 -9.53 14.14
CA GLY A 173 -14.88 -9.08 15.30
C GLY A 173 -15.77 -8.51 16.41
N MET A 174 -16.78 -7.72 16.05
CA MET A 174 -17.76 -7.20 17.01
C MET A 174 -18.55 -8.32 17.70
N ARG A 175 -19.03 -9.31 16.94
CA ARG A 175 -19.71 -10.48 17.51
C ARG A 175 -18.79 -11.28 18.44
N ASP A 176 -17.58 -11.58 17.99
CA ASP A 176 -16.60 -12.34 18.77
C ASP A 176 -16.17 -11.57 20.04
N GLY A 177 -16.25 -10.23 20.01
CA GLY A 177 -16.07 -9.33 21.16
C GLY A 177 -17.33 -9.05 22.00
N GLY A 178 -18.49 -9.63 21.66
CA GLY A 178 -19.74 -9.51 22.42
C GLY A 178 -20.51 -8.19 22.24
N ALA A 179 -20.19 -7.39 21.21
CA ALA A 179 -20.88 -6.13 20.90
C ALA A 179 -22.12 -6.32 20.00
N LEU A 180 -22.26 -7.49 19.37
CA LEU A 180 -23.40 -7.97 18.60
C LEU A 180 -23.78 -9.38 19.05
#